data_AF-A0A077QLT3-F1
#
_entry.id   AF-A0A077QLT3-F1
#
_cell.length_a   1.000
_cell.length_b   1.000
_cell.length_c   1.000
_cell.angle_alpha   90.00
_cell.angle_beta   90.00
_cell.angle_gamma   90.00
#
_symmetry.space_group_name_H-M   'P 1'
#
loop_
_entity.id
_entity.type
_entity.pdbx_description
1 polymer ?
#
loop_
_entity_poly.entity_id
_entity_poly.type
_entity_poly.pdbx_seq_one_letter_code
_entity_poly.pdbx_strand_id
1 'polypeptide(L)' 'MSKALDLAIQHVDEMLERRIAAHVNRPVGVSAFKCESCGNPIPEQRRMIIAGVTFCTPCQDVFELKQKHYRSE' A
#
# COMPACT_ATOMS: atom_id res chain seq x y z
N MET A 1 24.94 15.81 -25.12
CA MET A 1 23.79 15.54 -24.23
C MET A 1 22.65 16.43 -24.67
N SER A 2 21.47 15.87 -24.98
CA SER A 2 20.34 16.66 -25.47
C SER A 2 19.54 17.20 -24.29
N LYS A 3 19.33 18.53 -24.25
CA LYS A 3 18.56 19.20 -23.19
C LYS A 3 17.15 18.62 -22.99
N ALA A 4 16.54 18.12 -24.07
CA ALA A 4 15.23 17.49 -24.02
C ALA A 4 15.24 16.16 -23.26
N LEU A 5 16.32 15.37 -23.39
CA LEU A 5 16.47 14.12 -22.64
C LEU A 5 16.70 14.40 -21.16
N ASP A 6 17.55 15.38 -20.83
CA ASP A 6 17.85 15.76 -19.46
C ASP A 6 16.57 16.21 -18.71
N LEU A 7 15.73 17.02 -19.36
CA LEU A 7 14.44 17.46 -18.82
C LEU A 7 13.44 16.31 -18.63
N ALA A 8 13.39 15.36 -19.57
CA ALA A 8 12.52 14.20 -19.47
C ALA A 8 12.91 13.30 -18.29
N ILE A 9 14.22 13.10 -18.07
CA ILE A 9 14.74 12.32 -16.92
C ILE A 9 14.35 13.01 -15.62
N GLN A 10 14.63 14.32 -15.49
CA GLN A 10 14.26 15.09 -14.29
C GLN A 10 12.78 14.96 -13.95
N HIS A 11 11.91 15.01 -14.96
CA HIS A 11 10.48 14.87 -14.74
C HIS A 11 10.09 13.49 -14.21
N VAL A 12 10.69 12.42 -14.75
CA VAL A 12 10.44 11.05 -14.28
C VAL A 12 10.95 10.86 -12.86
N ASP A 13 12.12 11.40 -12.54
CA ASP A 13 12.70 11.33 -11.20
C ASP A 13 11.81 12.04 -10.18
N GLU A 14 11.35 13.26 -10.46
CA GLU A 14 10.41 13.98 -9.60
C GLU A 14 9.09 13.21 -9.40
N MET A 15 8.56 12.61 -10.47
CA MET A 15 7.35 11.80 -10.38
C MET A 15 7.55 10.57 -9.50
N LEU A 16 8.70 9.91 -9.62
CA LEU A 16 9.04 8.74 -8.83
C LEU A 16 9.19 9.12 -7.35
N GLU A 17 9.94 10.18 -7.05
CA GLU A 17 10.12 10.68 -5.69
C GLU A 17 8.78 11.01 -5.02
N ARG A 18 7.88 11.72 -5.73
CA ARG A 18 6.54 12.03 -5.22
C ARG A 18 5.73 10.77 -4.91
N ARG A 19 5.79 9.75 -5.78
CA ARG A 19 5.08 8.47 -5.57
C ARG A 19 5.65 7.71 -4.37
N ILE A 20 6.97 7.68 -4.22
CA ILE A 20 7.64 7.05 -3.07
C ILE A 20 7.24 7.77 -1.79
N ALA A 21 7.34 9.11 -1.76
CA ALA A 21 7.00 9.91 -0.59
C ALA A 21 5.53 9.71 -0.17
N ALA A 22 4.60 9.65 -1.13
CA ALA A 22 3.19 9.39 -0.86
C ALA A 22 2.96 7.98 -0.28
N HIS A 23 3.70 6.97 -0.74
CA HIS A 23 3.57 5.61 -0.24
C HIS A 23 4.17 5.42 1.15
N VAL A 24 5.37 5.98 1.38
CA VAL A 24 6.10 5.85 2.65
C VAL A 24 5.44 6.67 3.76
N ASN A 25 5.04 7.91 3.46
CA ASN A 25 4.43 8.81 4.45
C ASN A 25 2.91 8.62 4.59
N ARG A 26 2.37 7.49 4.13
CA ARG A 26 0.95 7.20 4.28
C ARG A 26 0.59 7.19 5.78
N PRO A 27 -0.54 7.78 6.20
CA PRO A 27 -0.96 7.73 7.57
C PRO A 27 -1.24 6.27 7.97
N VAL A 28 -0.65 5.83 9.07
CA VAL A 28 -0.81 4.47 9.57
C VAL A 28 -1.53 4.50 10.91
N GLY A 29 -2.66 3.79 10.99
CA GLY A 29 -3.47 3.67 12.20
C GLY A 29 -2.99 2.58 13.16
N VAL A 30 -3.74 2.38 14.25
CA VAL A 30 -3.51 1.27 15.19
C VAL A 30 -3.94 -0.05 14.54
N SER A 31 -3.13 -1.09 14.69
CA SER A 31 -3.43 -2.44 14.20
C SER A 31 -4.67 -3.03 14.90
N ALA A 32 -5.63 -3.54 14.13
CA ALA A 32 -6.82 -4.21 14.65
C ALA A 32 -6.47 -5.58 15.24
N PHE A 33 -7.19 -5.97 16.30
CA PHE A 33 -7.03 -7.29 16.93
C PHE A 33 -7.88 -8.38 16.27
N LYS A 34 -8.95 -7.98 15.58
CA LYS A 34 -9.88 -8.87 14.86
C LYS A 34 -10.02 -8.40 13.42
N CYS A 35 -10.10 -9.34 12.51
CA CYS A 35 -10.30 -9.08 11.09
C CYS A 35 -11.71 -8.51 10.87
N GLU A 36 -11.82 -7.39 10.16
CA GLU A 36 -13.12 -6.78 9.85
C GLU A 36 -13.99 -7.63 8.91
N SER A 37 -13.38 -8.46 8.06
CA SER A 37 -14.12 -9.26 7.07
C SER A 37 -14.67 -10.57 7.65
N CYS A 38 -13.89 -11.27 8.47
CA CYS A 38 -14.25 -12.61 8.96
C CYS A 38 -14.33 -12.73 10.49
N GLY A 39 -14.00 -11.67 11.23
CA GLY A 39 -14.05 -11.65 12.70
C GLY A 39 -12.93 -12.43 13.41
N ASN A 40 -12.11 -13.19 12.66
CA ASN A 40 -11.02 -13.98 13.22
C ASN A 40 -9.91 -13.11 13.85
N PRO A 41 -9.24 -13.57 14.91
CA PRO A 41 -8.13 -12.83 15.52
C PRO A 41 -6.97 -12.66 14.54
N ILE A 42 -6.39 -11.46 14.49
CA ILE A 42 -5.22 -11.18 13.65
C ILE A 42 -3.95 -11.62 14.41
N PRO A 43 -3.11 -12.49 13.81
CA PRO A 43 -1.88 -12.96 14.45
C PRO A 43 -0.99 -11.81 14.92
N GLU A 44 -0.39 -11.97 16.11
CA GLU A 44 0.45 -10.94 16.72
C GLU A 44 1.62 -10.53 15.80
N GLN A 45 2.24 -11.53 15.16
CA GLN A 45 3.32 -11.33 14.21
C GLN A 45 2.95 -10.36 13.08
N ARG A 46 1.69 -10.39 12.59
CA ARG A 46 1.24 -9.43 11.56
C ARG A 46 1.01 -8.05 12.12
N ARG A 47 0.50 -7.94 13.35
CA ARG A 47 0.29 -6.64 14.03
C ARG A 47 1.60 -5.94 14.33
N MET A 48 2.68 -6.69 14.58
CA MET A 48 4.02 -6.15 14.82
C MET A 48 4.72 -5.72 13.52
N ILE A 49 4.61 -6.51 12.45
CA ILE A 49 5.30 -6.22 11.17
C ILE A 49 4.58 -5.12 10.38
N ILE A 50 3.24 -5.14 10.38
CA ILE A 50 2.42 -4.23 9.59
C ILE A 50 1.69 -3.29 10.55
N ALA A 51 2.15 -2.04 10.58
CA ALA A 51 1.43 -0.98 11.25
C ALA A 51 0.05 -0.77 10.57
N GLY A 52 -1.02 -0.70 11.37
CA GLY A 52 -2.38 -0.43 10.90
C GLY A 52 -3.06 -1.59 10.19
N VAL A 53 -2.71 -2.85 10.49
CA VAL A 53 -3.37 -4.01 9.87
C VAL A 53 -4.83 -4.16 10.31
N THR A 54 -5.76 -4.26 9.36
CA THR A 54 -7.22 -4.40 9.63
C THR A 54 -7.81 -5.75 9.21
N PHE A 55 -7.20 -6.43 8.24
CA PHE A 55 -7.63 -7.74 7.76
C PHE A 55 -6.62 -8.83 8.11
N CYS A 56 -7.07 -10.08 8.28
CA CYS A 56 -6.19 -11.25 8.33
C CYS A 56 -5.59 -11.54 6.94
N THR A 57 -4.50 -12.32 6.88
CA THR A 57 -3.80 -12.65 5.62
C THR A 57 -4.73 -13.10 4.48
N PRO A 58 -5.58 -14.13 4.65
CA PRO A 58 -6.40 -14.62 3.53
C PRO A 58 -7.44 -13.59 3.07
N CYS A 59 -8.00 -12.80 4.00
CA CYS A 59 -8.95 -11.74 3.65
C CYS A 59 -8.24 -10.57 2.94
N GLN A 60 -7.00 -10.26 3.33
CA GLN A 60 -6.17 -9.26 2.66
C GLN A 60 -5.88 -9.67 1.22
N ASP A 61 -5.49 -10.93 0.99
CA ASP A 61 -5.19 -11.45 -0.35
C ASP A 61 -6.40 -11.33 -1.29
N VAL A 62 -7.59 -11.69 -0.81
CA VAL A 62 -8.83 -11.56 -1.56
C VAL A 62 -9.17 -10.09 -1.81
N PHE A 63 -8.96 -9.21 -0.83
CA PHE A 63 -9.22 -7.78 -0.98
C PHE A 63 -8.31 -7.13 -2.02
N GLU A 64 -7.02 -7.47 -2.02
CA GLU A 64 -6.05 -6.99 -3.01
C GLU A 64 -6.34 -7.55 -4.41
N LEU A 65 -6.71 -8.82 -4.52
CA LEU A 65 -7.15 -9.42 -5.79
C LEU A 65 -8.39 -8.69 -6.33
N LYS A 66 -9.35 -8.38 -5.46
CA LYS A 66 -10.54 -7.60 -5.82
C LYS A 66 -10.15 -6.20 -6.31
N GLN A 67 -9.28 -5.51 -5.59
CA GLN A 67 -8.83 -4.17 -6.01
C GLN A 67 -8.05 -4.18 -7.33
N LYS A 68 -7.23 -5.20 -7.57
CA LYS A 68 -6.42 -5.29 -8.79
C LYS A 68 -7.24 -5.59 -10.04
N HIS A 69 -8.25 -6.45 -9.91
CA HIS A 69 -8.99 -6.96 -11.07
C HIS A 69 -10.39 -6.36 -11.25
N TYR A 70 -11.01 -5.87 -10.18
CA TYR A 70 -12.40 -5.43 -10.18
C TYR A 70 -12.58 -3.96 -9.82
N ARG A 71 -11.50 -3.17 -9.64
CA ARG A 71 -11.61 -1.71 -9.78
C ARG A 71 -11.77 -1.41 -11.26
N SER A 72 -12.99 -1.63 -11.76
CA SER A 72 -13.47 -0.97 -12.95
C SER A 72 -13.60 0.51 -12.60
N GLU A 73 -12.66 1.32 -13.06
CA GLU A 73 -12.92 2.74 -13.31
C GLU A 73 -13.82 2.88 -14.55
#